data_AF-A0A7C3XMR4-F1
#
_entry.id   AF-A0A7C3XMR4-F1
#
_cell.length_a   1.000
_cell.length_b   1.000
_cell.length_c   1.000
_cell.angle_alpha   90.00
_cell.angle_beta   90.00
_cell.angle_gamma   90.00
#
_symmetry.space_group_name_H-M   'P 1'
#
loop_
_entity.id
_entity.type
_entity.pdbx_description
1 polymer ?
#
loop_
_entity_poly.entity_id
_entity_poly.type
_entity_poly.pdbx_seq_one_letter_code
_entity_poly.pdbx_strand_id
1 'polypeptide(L)'
;MEEQKQLNILRIGIANLYELEELVKAFRLMNQYSKRRRFIVSREDLKDTYGNIIVEKAHDINISVVKLLQRNFKPDTDFKIFSSDEGIAIVTNTESPNAKEFSSQLIATIEGIGGGIYKPFIDTVSSFYELFKLFEKGLSPKLVVVGYIPV
;
A
#
# COMPACT_ATOMS: atom_id res chain seq x y z
N MET A 1 -23.78 -14.26 14.63
CA MET A 1 -23.18 -12.93 14.88
C MET A 1 -22.44 -12.56 13.62
N GLU A 2 -23.01 -11.65 12.84
CA GLU A 2 -22.43 -11.16 11.60
C GLU A 2 -21.00 -10.69 11.85
N GLU A 3 -20.09 -11.19 11.01
CA GLU A 3 -18.73 -10.70 10.88
C GLU A 3 -18.82 -9.18 10.72
N GLN A 4 -18.45 -8.44 11.77
CA GLN A 4 -18.03 -7.06 11.61
C GLN A 4 -16.84 -7.10 10.67
N LYS A 5 -17.10 -7.02 9.35
CA LYS A 5 -16.11 -6.70 8.34
C LYS A 5 -15.34 -5.52 8.90
N GLN A 6 -14.12 -5.78 9.37
CA GLN A 6 -13.23 -4.75 9.85
C GLN A 6 -13.10 -3.74 8.71
N LEU A 7 -13.75 -2.59 8.88
CA LEU A 7 -13.67 -1.49 7.93
C LEU A 7 -12.18 -1.21 7.73
N ASN A 8 -11.73 -1.28 6.48
CA ASN A 8 -10.38 -0.91 6.09
C ASN A 8 -10.28 0.64 6.22
N ILE A 9 -10.01 1.12 7.43
CA ILE A 9 -10.00 2.56 7.78
C ILE A 9 -8.92 3.32 7.00
N LEU A 10 -7.81 2.68 6.64
CA LEU A 10 -6.68 3.32 5.97
C LEU A 10 -6.76 3.25 4.43
N ARG A 11 -7.61 2.37 3.89
CA ARG A 11 -7.75 2.05 2.46
C ARG A 11 -6.42 1.83 1.73
N ILE A 12 -5.43 1.27 2.41
CA ILE A 12 -4.12 0.94 1.82
C ILE A 12 -4.27 -0.26 0.89
N GLY A 13 -3.76 -0.13 -0.34
CA GLY A 13 -3.82 -1.19 -1.33
C GLY A 13 -5.25 -1.54 -1.74
N ILE A 14 -6.22 -0.63 -1.50
CA ILE A 14 -7.59 -0.72 -1.99
C ILE A 14 -7.97 0.61 -2.63
N ALA A 15 -8.38 0.58 -3.88
CA ALA A 15 -8.90 1.75 -4.58
C ALA A 15 -10.18 1.36 -5.33
N ASN A 16 -11.18 2.25 -5.33
CA ASN A 16 -12.30 2.11 -6.24
C ASN A 16 -11.90 2.58 -7.66
N LEU A 17 -12.79 2.44 -8.65
CA LEU A 17 -12.46 2.81 -10.05
C LEU A 17 -12.02 4.26 -10.20
N TYR A 18 -12.66 5.18 -9.48
CA TYR A 18 -12.36 6.61 -9.55
C TYR A 18 -10.97 6.90 -8.96
N GLU A 19 -10.71 6.37 -7.77
CA GLU A 19 -9.42 6.51 -7.08
C GLU A 19 -8.29 5.87 -7.88
N LEU A 20 -8.53 4.70 -8.46
CA LEU A 20 -7.57 4.00 -9.30
C LEU A 20 -7.20 4.84 -10.53
N GLU A 21 -8.18 5.50 -11.16
CA GLU A 21 -7.94 6.41 -12.29
C GLU A 21 -7.05 7.60 -11.88
N GLU A 22 -7.37 8.25 -10.76
CA GLU A 22 -6.60 9.39 -10.26
C GLU A 22 -5.18 8.99 -9.84
N LEU A 23 -5.01 7.85 -9.19
CA LEU A 23 -3.70 7.29 -8.85
C LEU A 23 -2.87 7.03 -10.12
N VAL A 24 -3.45 6.40 -11.15
CA VAL A 24 -2.75 6.15 -12.42
C VAL A 24 -2.34 7.46 -13.10
N LYS A 25 -3.19 8.49 -13.09
CA LYS A 25 -2.84 9.82 -13.63
C LYS A 25 -1.71 10.48 -12.84
N ALA A 26 -1.75 10.43 -11.52
CA ALA A 26 -0.71 10.97 -10.65
C ALA A 26 0.64 10.27 -10.90
N PHE A 27 0.63 8.94 -10.97
CA PHE A 27 1.83 8.15 -11.25
C PHE A 27 2.40 8.43 -12.63
N ARG A 28 1.53 8.63 -13.64
CA ARG A 28 1.96 9.06 -14.98
C ARG A 28 2.70 10.39 -14.94
N LEU A 29 2.18 11.37 -14.20
CA LEU A 29 2.84 12.67 -14.02
C LEU A 29 4.19 12.49 -13.29
N MET A 30 4.20 11.79 -12.14
CA MET A 30 5.43 11.54 -11.38
C MET A 30 6.50 10.81 -12.20
N ASN A 31 6.10 9.86 -13.04
CA ASN A 31 7.00 9.11 -13.91
C ASN A 31 7.67 9.97 -15.00
N GLN A 32 7.16 11.16 -15.29
CA GLN A 32 7.83 12.12 -16.17
C GLN A 32 9.01 12.82 -15.47
N TYR A 33 8.91 13.01 -14.15
CA TYR A 33 9.89 13.74 -13.36
C TYR A 33 10.81 12.85 -12.53
N SER A 34 10.47 11.56 -12.39
CA SER A 34 11.16 10.58 -11.57
C SER A 34 12.24 9.82 -12.34
N LYS A 35 13.36 9.51 -11.67
CA LYS A 35 14.40 8.61 -12.20
C LYS A 35 13.96 7.14 -12.27
N ARG A 36 12.92 6.75 -11.51
CA ARG A 36 12.37 5.39 -11.48
C ARG A 36 10.89 5.42 -11.81
N ARG A 37 10.45 4.53 -12.70
CA ARG A 37 9.02 4.37 -12.96
C ARG A 37 8.34 3.73 -11.75
N ARG A 38 7.33 4.41 -11.24
CA ARG A 38 6.37 3.92 -10.27
C ARG A 38 5.17 3.32 -11.01
N PHE A 39 4.63 2.24 -10.48
CA PHE A 39 3.50 1.54 -11.07
C PHE A 39 2.49 1.16 -10.00
N ILE A 40 1.25 0.98 -10.45
CA ILE A 40 0.19 0.35 -9.67
C ILE A 40 0.00 -1.02 -10.30
N VAL A 41 0.00 -2.07 -9.49
CA VAL A 41 -0.24 -3.44 -10.00
C VAL A 41 -1.44 -4.07 -9.33
N SER A 42 -2.14 -4.93 -10.06
CA SER A 42 -3.20 -5.78 -9.52
C SER A 42 -2.61 -6.75 -8.48
N ARG A 43 -3.32 -6.99 -7.37
CA ARG A 43 -2.91 -8.02 -6.39
C ARG A 43 -3.57 -9.37 -6.60
N GLU A 44 -4.63 -9.39 -7.37
CA GLU A 44 -5.40 -10.57 -7.71
C GLU A 44 -5.82 -10.51 -9.18
N ASP A 45 -6.20 -11.67 -9.72
CA ASP A 45 -6.76 -11.72 -11.06
C ASP A 45 -8.12 -11.00 -11.04
N LEU A 46 -8.24 -9.97 -11.86
CA LEU A 46 -9.50 -9.27 -12.05
C LEU A 46 -10.27 -10.01 -13.14
N LYS A 47 -11.47 -10.46 -12.78
CA LYS A 47 -12.32 -11.27 -13.65
C LYS A 47 -13.58 -10.52 -14.03
N ASP A 48 -14.00 -10.67 -15.28
CA ASP A 48 -15.29 -10.16 -15.74
C ASP A 48 -16.47 -10.93 -15.08
N THR A 49 -17.70 -10.53 -15.41
CA THR A 49 -18.92 -11.20 -14.92
C THR A 49 -19.06 -12.65 -15.36
N TYR A 50 -18.30 -13.07 -16.38
CA TYR A 50 -18.29 -14.43 -16.94
C TYR A 50 -17.12 -15.27 -16.39
N GLY A 51 -16.28 -14.71 -15.53
CA GLY A 51 -15.13 -15.38 -14.92
C GLY A 51 -13.86 -15.36 -15.77
N ASN A 52 -13.84 -14.65 -16.90
CA ASN A 52 -12.64 -14.48 -17.72
C ASN A 52 -11.70 -13.48 -17.07
N ILE A 53 -10.40 -13.78 -17.07
CA ILE A 53 -9.37 -12.87 -16.56
C ILE A 53 -9.22 -11.72 -17.55
N ILE A 54 -9.45 -10.50 -17.08
CA ILE A 54 -9.26 -9.25 -17.83
C ILE A 54 -7.97 -8.54 -17.43
N VAL A 55 -7.52 -8.75 -16.19
CA VAL A 55 -6.20 -8.30 -15.71
C VAL A 55 -5.63 -9.41 -14.84
N GLU A 56 -4.48 -9.93 -15.23
CA GLU A 56 -3.75 -10.92 -14.42
C GLU A 56 -3.19 -10.28 -13.15
N LYS A 57 -3.01 -11.05 -12.10
CA LYS A 57 -2.28 -10.65 -10.89
C LYS A 57 -0.87 -10.15 -11.24
N ALA A 58 -0.41 -9.14 -10.49
CA ALA A 58 0.88 -8.47 -10.66
C ALA A 58 1.06 -7.75 -12.00
N HIS A 59 -0.03 -7.53 -12.74
CA HIS A 59 -0.01 -6.74 -13.97
C HIS A 59 -0.14 -5.25 -13.69
N ASP A 60 0.59 -4.43 -14.45
CA ASP A 60 0.54 -2.97 -14.36
C ASP A 60 -0.83 -2.43 -14.76
N ILE A 61 -1.46 -1.69 -13.85
CA ILE A 61 -2.69 -0.95 -14.09
C ILE A 61 -2.32 0.42 -14.67
N ASN A 62 -2.47 0.56 -15.97
CA ASN A 62 -2.32 1.82 -16.70
C ASN A 62 -3.68 2.40 -17.11
N ILE A 63 -3.70 3.56 -17.78
CA ILE A 63 -4.97 4.24 -18.13
C ILE A 63 -5.86 3.39 -19.08
N SER A 64 -5.26 2.55 -19.92
CA SER A 64 -5.99 1.65 -20.80
C SER A 64 -6.66 0.53 -20.01
N VAL A 65 -5.96 -0.02 -19.02
CA VAL A 65 -6.50 -1.02 -18.09
C VAL A 65 -7.63 -0.41 -17.27
N VAL A 66 -7.48 0.81 -16.74
CA VAL A 66 -8.56 1.50 -16.02
C VAL A 66 -9.83 1.63 -16.87
N LYS A 67 -9.69 2.05 -18.14
CA LYS A 67 -10.82 2.13 -19.07
C LYS A 67 -11.46 0.76 -19.34
N LEU A 68 -10.67 -0.31 -19.36
CA LEU A 68 -11.19 -1.68 -19.47
C LEU A 68 -11.98 -2.06 -18.22
N LEU A 69 -11.47 -1.76 -17.03
CA LEU A 69 -12.15 -2.03 -15.76
C LEU A 69 -13.46 -1.24 -15.65
N GLN A 70 -13.49 0.03 -16.07
CA GLN A 70 -14.70 0.87 -16.10
C GLN A 70 -15.83 0.30 -16.97
N ARG A 71 -15.51 -0.52 -17.98
CA ARG A 71 -16.52 -1.17 -18.83
C ARG A 71 -17.11 -2.43 -18.20
N ASN A 72 -16.38 -3.06 -17.28
CA ASN A 72 -16.71 -4.38 -16.74
C ASN A 72 -17.17 -4.33 -15.27
N PHE A 73 -16.88 -3.25 -14.56
CA PHE A 73 -17.16 -3.12 -13.13
C PHE A 73 -17.95 -1.85 -12.81
N LYS A 74 -18.70 -1.89 -11.71
CA LYS A 74 -19.40 -0.71 -11.20
C LYS A 74 -18.40 0.29 -10.58
N PRO A 75 -18.67 1.61 -10.61
CA PRO A 75 -17.76 2.65 -10.09
C PRO A 75 -17.29 2.44 -8.65
N ASP A 76 -18.16 1.88 -7.81
CA ASP A 76 -17.96 1.59 -6.39
C ASP A 76 -17.23 0.26 -6.11
N THR A 77 -16.82 -0.47 -7.15
CA THR A 77 -16.07 -1.72 -6.99
C THR A 77 -14.69 -1.41 -6.43
N ASP A 78 -14.35 -2.01 -5.28
CA ASP A 78 -13.03 -1.94 -4.66
C ASP A 78 -12.06 -2.94 -5.32
N PHE A 79 -10.86 -2.46 -5.69
CA PHE A 79 -9.78 -3.26 -6.26
C PHE A 79 -8.62 -3.36 -5.29
N LYS A 80 -8.11 -4.58 -5.07
CA LYS A 80 -6.85 -4.78 -4.34
C LYS A 80 -5.66 -4.49 -5.24
N ILE A 81 -4.90 -3.48 -4.89
CA ILE A 81 -3.75 -3.00 -5.64
C ILE A 81 -2.49 -2.99 -4.79
N PHE A 82 -1.34 -3.04 -5.45
CA PHE A 82 -0.06 -2.72 -4.84
C PHE A 82 0.45 -1.44 -5.48
N SER A 83 0.77 -0.48 -4.63
CA SER A 83 1.34 0.80 -5.01
C SER A 83 2.58 1.04 -4.14
N SER A 84 3.67 1.48 -4.77
CA SER A 84 4.94 1.80 -4.11
C SER A 84 4.82 2.89 -3.04
N ASP A 85 3.73 3.66 -3.10
CA ASP A 85 3.54 4.86 -2.30
C ASP A 85 2.49 4.67 -1.20
N GLU A 86 2.00 3.45 -0.98
CA GLU A 86 0.91 3.19 -0.02
C GLU A 86 1.34 2.46 1.26
N GLY A 87 2.63 2.21 1.42
CA GLY A 87 3.17 1.56 2.61
C GLY A 87 3.04 2.40 3.89
N ILE A 88 3.19 1.73 5.03
CA ILE A 88 3.43 2.34 6.34
C ILE A 88 4.89 2.07 6.68
N ALA A 89 5.65 3.09 7.06
CA ALA A 89 6.97 2.89 7.63
C ALA A 89 6.95 3.14 9.14
N ILE A 90 7.52 2.23 9.91
CA ILE A 90 7.72 2.38 11.36
C ILE A 90 9.20 2.61 11.59
N VAL A 91 9.57 3.80 12.10
CA VAL A 91 10.94 4.11 12.50
C VAL A 91 11.06 3.94 14.00
N THR A 92 11.65 2.83 14.44
CA THR A 92 11.81 2.53 15.87
C THR A 92 12.98 1.60 16.10
N ASN A 93 13.71 1.80 17.19
CA ASN A 93 14.84 0.95 17.56
C ASN A 93 14.34 -0.26 18.38
N THR A 94 14.48 -1.46 17.82
CA THR A 94 14.11 -2.72 18.46
C THR A 94 15.27 -3.40 19.20
N GLU A 95 16.49 -2.85 19.05
CA GLU A 95 17.73 -3.43 19.56
C GLU A 95 18.11 -2.87 20.93
N SER A 96 17.78 -1.60 21.20
CA SER A 96 18.06 -0.95 22.48
C SER A 96 17.20 -1.59 23.60
N PRO A 97 17.81 -2.06 24.70
CA PRO A 97 17.08 -2.70 25.80
C PRO A 97 15.94 -1.86 26.36
N ASN A 98 16.14 -0.54 26.46
CA ASN A 98 15.16 0.40 26.99
C ASN A 98 14.00 0.67 26.01
N ALA A 99 14.20 0.35 24.73
CA ALA A 99 13.26 0.60 23.65
C ALA A 99 12.50 -0.66 23.20
N LYS A 100 13.10 -1.83 23.41
CA LYS A 100 12.68 -3.09 22.81
C LYS A 100 11.22 -3.46 23.12
N GLU A 101 10.79 -3.25 24.35
CA GLU A 101 9.41 -3.54 24.76
C GLU A 101 8.42 -2.60 24.05
N PHE A 102 8.64 -1.29 24.16
CA PHE A 102 7.80 -0.28 23.50
C PHE A 102 7.77 -0.45 21.97
N SER A 103 8.93 -0.62 21.34
CA SER A 103 9.06 -0.84 19.90
C SER A 103 8.29 -2.08 19.45
N SER A 104 8.42 -3.20 20.17
CA SER A 104 7.68 -4.43 19.86
C SER A 104 6.17 -4.23 19.99
N GLN A 105 5.69 -3.56 21.04
CA GLN A 105 4.28 -3.26 21.25
C GLN A 105 3.72 -2.34 20.16
N LEU A 106 4.47 -1.31 19.77
CA LEU A 106 4.11 -0.38 18.70
C LEU A 106 3.96 -1.13 17.36
N ILE A 107 4.95 -1.95 17.00
CA ILE A 107 4.92 -2.76 15.77
C ILE A 107 3.71 -3.69 15.79
N ALA A 108 3.50 -4.46 16.86
CA ALA A 108 2.37 -5.37 16.95
C ALA A 108 1.01 -4.66 16.86
N THR A 109 0.90 -3.46 17.47
CA THR A 109 -0.32 -2.65 17.40
C THR A 109 -0.61 -2.21 15.97
N ILE A 110 0.40 -1.71 15.25
CA ILE A 110 0.23 -1.23 13.87
C ILE A 110 0.00 -2.39 12.91
N GLU A 111 0.72 -3.51 13.08
CA GLU A 111 0.46 -4.74 12.33
C GLU A 111 -0.96 -5.25 12.58
N GLY A 112 -1.51 -5.07 13.78
CA GLY A 112 -2.87 -5.50 14.14
C GLY A 112 -4.00 -4.64 13.56
N ILE A 113 -3.71 -3.45 13.02
CA ILE A 113 -4.76 -2.57 12.46
C ILE A 113 -5.48 -3.31 11.32
N GLY A 114 -6.82 -3.22 11.32
CA GLY A 114 -7.66 -3.89 10.33
C GLY A 114 -7.49 -5.41 10.33
N GLY A 115 -7.10 -6.01 11.47
CA GLY A 115 -6.92 -7.45 11.62
C GLY A 115 -5.73 -8.04 10.88
N GLY A 116 -4.67 -7.25 10.64
CA GLY A 116 -3.47 -7.76 9.97
C GLY A 116 -3.41 -7.50 8.47
N ILE A 117 -4.45 -6.92 7.88
CA ILE A 117 -4.53 -6.72 6.42
C ILE A 117 -3.40 -5.84 5.86
N TYR A 118 -2.82 -4.96 6.70
CA TYR A 118 -1.74 -4.06 6.30
C TYR A 118 -0.34 -4.61 6.56
N LYS A 119 -0.19 -5.76 7.23
CA LYS A 119 1.12 -6.33 7.58
C LYS A 119 2.09 -6.43 6.38
N PRO A 120 1.66 -6.84 5.17
CA PRO A 120 2.55 -6.87 3.99
C PRO A 120 3.01 -5.49 3.48
N PHE A 121 2.43 -4.41 4.00
CA PHE A 121 2.70 -3.03 3.60
C PHE A 121 3.42 -2.23 4.69
N ILE A 122 3.81 -2.87 5.79
CA ILE A 122 4.51 -2.24 6.90
C ILE A 122 6.01 -2.55 6.79
N ASP A 123 6.81 -1.52 6.58
CA ASP A 123 8.27 -1.59 6.66
C ASP A 123 8.72 -1.09 8.04
N THR A 124 9.50 -1.88 8.78
CA THR A 124 10.09 -1.45 10.06
C THR A 124 11.57 -1.16 9.86
N VAL A 125 12.01 0.03 10.26
CA VAL A 125 13.40 0.49 10.14
C VAL A 125 13.91 1.04 11.47
N SER A 126 15.20 0.87 11.74
CA SER A 126 15.83 1.23 13.02
C SER A 126 16.26 2.70 13.14
N SER A 127 16.26 3.44 12.03
CA SER A 127 16.72 4.84 11.98
C SER A 127 16.13 5.61 10.80
N PHE A 128 16.21 6.94 10.87
CA PHE A 128 15.87 7.80 9.73
C PHE A 128 16.77 7.56 8.52
N TYR A 129 18.03 7.17 8.71
CA TYR A 129 18.93 6.83 7.61
C TYR A 129 18.41 5.64 6.79
N GLU A 130 17.93 4.59 7.45
CA GLU A 130 17.30 3.45 6.77
C GLU A 130 15.97 3.84 6.12
N LEU A 131 15.18 4.74 6.73
CA LEU A 131 13.99 5.31 6.08
C LEU A 131 14.34 6.03 4.78
N PHE A 132 15.38 6.87 4.77
CA PHE A 132 15.82 7.57 3.56
C PHE A 132 16.24 6.60 2.45
N LYS A 133 16.87 5.48 2.78
CA LYS A 133 17.18 4.42 1.78
C LYS A 133 15.92 3.81 1.17
N LEU A 134 14.81 3.70 1.91
CA LEU A 134 13.53 3.25 1.33
C LEU A 134 13.02 4.27 0.30
N PHE A 135 13.13 5.57 0.60
CA PHE A 135 12.78 6.64 -0.34
C PHE A 135 13.64 6.61 -1.60
N GLU A 136 14.95 6.40 -1.48
CA GLU A 136 15.87 6.24 -2.62
C GLU A 136 15.54 5.00 -3.47
N LYS A 137 14.99 3.95 -2.85
CA LYS A 137 14.50 2.76 -3.55
C LYS A 137 13.18 3.01 -4.29
N GLY A 138 12.54 4.16 -4.08
CA GLY A 138 11.29 4.56 -4.70
C GLY A 138 10.06 4.16 -3.89
N LEU A 139 10.23 3.70 -2.65
CA LEU A 139 9.13 3.49 -1.71
C LEU A 139 8.78 4.82 -1.06
N SER A 140 7.51 5.23 -1.08
CA SER A 140 7.07 6.50 -0.51
C SER A 140 5.91 6.26 0.45
N PRO A 141 6.15 5.70 1.64
CA PRO A 141 5.09 5.36 2.59
C PRO A 141 4.13 6.52 2.81
N LYS A 142 2.83 6.21 2.78
CA LYS A 142 1.72 7.14 3.07
C LYS A 142 1.73 7.62 4.51
N LEU A 143 2.24 6.79 5.42
CA LEU A 143 2.33 7.07 6.84
C LEU A 143 3.70 6.66 7.36
N VAL A 144 4.35 7.57 8.09
CA VAL A 144 5.55 7.27 8.85
C VAL A 144 5.19 7.40 10.33
N VAL A 145 5.37 6.31 11.09
CA VAL A 145 5.20 6.30 12.54
C VAL A 145 6.57 6.25 13.18
N VAL A 146 6.87 7.24 14.01
CA VAL A 146 8.15 7.32 14.73
C VAL A 146 7.91 6.83 16.16
N GLY A 147 8.57 5.72 16.49
CA GLY A 147 8.59 5.17 17.85
C GLY A 147 9.78 5.68 18.64
N TYR A 148 10.39 4.80 19.43
CA TYR A 148 11.59 5.16 20.18
C TYR A 148 12.80 5.16 19.23
N ILE A 149 13.49 6.29 19.15
CA ILE A 149 14.79 6.40 18.49
C ILE A 149 15.77 6.87 19.56
N PRO A 150 16.80 6.08 19.92
CA PRO A 150 17.82 6.56 20.82
C PRO A 150 18.54 7.71 20.15
N VAL A 151 18.66 8.82 20.88
CA VAL A 151 19.47 9.99 20.51
C VAL A 151 20.94 9.62 20.58
#